data_AF-A0A223S090-F1
#
_entry.id   AF-A0A223S090-F1
#
_cell.length_a   1.000
_cell.length_b   1.000
_cell.length_c   1.000
_cell.angle_alpha   90.00
_cell.angle_beta   90.00
_cell.angle_gamma   90.00
#
_symmetry.space_group_name_H-M   'P 1'
#
loop_
_entity.id
_entity.type
_entity.pdbx_description
1 polymer ?
#
loop_
_entity_poly.entity_id
_entity_poly.type
_entity_poly.pdbx_seq_one_letter_code
_entity_poly.pdbx_strand_id
1 'polypeptide(L)'
;MTSEPAITLYSSDLLSKWGFNDGDEPDIWLDYLDEMGLDWDDIPWPLVPLVRRYLLPALAAHHDIEVYEIESIHNPIRARRVNGIEIDDHAVEPQVQLTPEWVNVPLADALRIAQEGRRHD
;
A
#
# COMPACT_ATOMS: atom_id res chain seq x y z
N MET A 1 -12.23 24.87 2.38
CA MET A 1 -11.04 24.08 2.74
C MET A 1 -11.13 22.80 1.96
N THR A 2 -10.37 22.69 0.86
CA THR A 2 -10.17 21.40 0.19
C THR A 2 -9.22 20.60 1.07
N SER A 3 -9.64 19.41 1.51
CA SER A 3 -8.74 18.46 2.15
C SER A 3 -7.60 18.11 1.19
N GLU A 4 -6.39 17.95 1.70
CA GLU A 4 -5.27 17.43 0.92
C GLU A 4 -5.66 16.06 0.32
N PRO A 5 -5.42 15.82 -0.99
CA PRO A 5 -5.77 14.55 -1.60
C PRO A 5 -4.90 13.42 -1.03
N ALA A 6 -5.48 12.24 -0.85
CA ALA A 6 -4.85 11.12 -0.16
C ALA A 6 -5.25 9.78 -0.78
N ILE A 7 -4.36 8.79 -0.62
CA ILE A 7 -4.62 7.38 -0.91
C ILE A 7 -5.07 6.67 0.35
N THR A 8 -6.14 5.90 0.24
CA THR A 8 -6.58 4.99 1.31
C THR A 8 -5.91 3.64 1.10
N LEU A 9 -5.15 3.17 2.09
CA LEU A 9 -4.64 1.81 2.14
C LEU A 9 -5.52 0.99 3.08
N TYR A 10 -6.30 0.06 2.52
CA TYR A 10 -7.15 -0.83 3.32
C TYR A 10 -6.31 -1.97 3.89
N SER A 11 -6.49 -2.25 5.18
CA SER A 11 -5.75 -3.31 5.87
C SER A 11 -6.10 -4.69 5.32
N SER A 12 -7.35 -4.90 4.90
CA SER A 12 -7.82 -6.15 4.27
C SER A 12 -7.04 -6.53 3.02
N ASP A 13 -6.46 -5.56 2.33
CA ASP A 13 -5.73 -5.80 1.09
C ASP A 13 -4.43 -6.57 1.32
N LEU A 14 -3.83 -6.47 2.52
CA LEU A 14 -2.71 -7.34 2.91
C LEU A 14 -3.09 -8.82 2.96
N LEU A 15 -4.37 -9.14 3.13
CA LEU A 15 -4.88 -10.49 3.32
C LEU A 15 -5.35 -11.13 2.01
N SER A 16 -5.22 -10.42 0.88
CA SER A 16 -5.75 -10.84 -0.42
C SER A 16 -4.67 -10.82 -1.49
N LYS A 17 -4.66 -11.88 -2.32
CA LYS A 17 -3.87 -11.93 -3.55
C LYS A 17 -4.15 -10.73 -4.46
N TRP A 18 -5.40 -10.25 -4.47
CA TRP A 18 -5.89 -9.17 -5.33
C TRP A 18 -6.02 -7.83 -4.58
N GLY A 19 -5.46 -7.74 -3.37
CA GLY A 19 -5.48 -6.51 -2.58
C GLY A 19 -4.70 -5.37 -3.25
N PHE A 20 -4.96 -4.14 -2.80
CA PHE A 20 -4.31 -2.91 -3.31
C PHE A 20 -4.46 -2.75 -4.81
N ASN A 21 -5.65 -3.07 -5.34
CA ASN A 21 -5.93 -3.09 -6.77
C ASN A 21 -4.90 -3.92 -7.56
N ASP A 22 -4.50 -5.06 -7.00
CA ASP A 22 -3.49 -5.95 -7.57
C ASP A 22 -2.10 -5.31 -7.77
N GLY A 23 -1.81 -4.21 -7.07
CA GLY A 23 -0.57 -3.45 -7.22
C GLY A 23 -0.63 -2.33 -8.24
N ASP A 24 -1.73 -2.19 -8.98
CA ASP A 24 -1.91 -1.14 -9.97
C ASP A 24 -1.91 0.24 -9.33
N GLU A 25 -1.41 1.21 -10.09
CA GLU A 25 -1.43 2.60 -9.71
C GLU A 25 -2.86 3.17 -9.77
N PRO A 26 -3.32 3.89 -8.73
CA PRO A 26 -4.68 4.40 -8.70
C PRO A 26 -4.81 5.68 -9.54
N ASP A 27 -5.96 5.90 -10.20
CA ASP A 27 -6.19 7.10 -11.03
C ASP A 27 -5.85 8.42 -10.33
N ILE A 28 -6.19 8.55 -9.04
CA ILE A 28 -5.90 9.76 -8.25
C ILE A 28 -4.39 10.04 -8.09
N TRP A 29 -3.54 9.02 -8.18
CA TRP A 29 -2.10 9.19 -8.20
C TRP A 29 -1.66 9.80 -9.53
N LEU A 30 -2.18 9.28 -10.65
CA LEU A 30 -1.89 9.80 -11.99
C LEU A 30 -2.36 11.25 -12.15
N ASP A 31 -3.61 11.53 -11.75
CA ASP A 31 -4.17 12.88 -11.75
C ASP A 31 -3.30 13.85 -10.93
N TYR A 32 -2.78 13.40 -9.78
CA TYR A 32 -1.92 14.22 -8.93
C TYR A 32 -0.55 14.49 -9.56
N LEU A 33 0.05 13.51 -10.25
CA LEU A 33 1.30 13.74 -10.99
C LEU A 33 1.09 14.73 -12.13
N ASP A 34 -0.01 14.61 -12.88
CA ASP A 34 -0.38 15.52 -13.96
C ASP A 34 -0.58 16.96 -13.44
N GLU A 35 -1.28 17.12 -12.31
CA GLU A 35 -1.44 18.42 -11.65
C GLU A 35 -0.12 19.07 -11.24
N MET A 36 0.87 18.25 -10.86
CA MET A 36 2.22 18.71 -10.51
C MET A 36 3.13 18.89 -11.74
N GLY A 37 2.66 18.54 -12.94
CA GLY A 37 3.46 18.60 -14.17
C GLY A 37 4.61 17.58 -14.18
N LEU A 38 4.40 16.41 -13.57
CA LEU A 38 5.38 15.35 -13.45
C LEU A 38 5.02 14.18 -14.39
N ASP A 39 6.04 13.61 -15.03
CA ASP A 39 5.85 12.44 -15.90
C ASP A 39 5.73 11.17 -15.06
N TRP A 40 4.63 10.43 -15.23
CA TRP A 40 4.38 9.18 -14.51
C TRP A 40 5.35 8.06 -14.94
N ASP A 41 5.91 8.11 -16.14
CA ASP A 41 6.99 7.19 -16.57
C ASP A 41 8.25 7.36 -15.70
N ASP A 42 8.47 8.56 -15.18
CA ASP A 42 9.60 8.88 -14.31
C ASP A 42 9.31 8.61 -12.83
N ILE A 43 8.04 8.64 -12.40
CA ILE A 43 7.67 8.56 -10.98
C ILE A 43 6.88 7.28 -10.69
N PRO A 44 7.57 6.18 -10.29
CA PRO A 44 6.90 4.92 -10.07
C PRO A 44 5.95 4.99 -8.87
N TRP A 45 4.84 4.27 -8.97
CA TRP A 45 3.88 4.09 -7.88
C TRP A 45 4.53 3.35 -6.68
N PRO A 46 4.69 3.99 -5.50
CA PRO A 46 5.51 3.43 -4.42
C PRO A 46 4.71 2.58 -3.42
N LEU A 47 3.84 1.66 -3.88
CA LEU A 47 2.93 0.90 -3.01
C LEU A 47 3.63 0.19 -1.84
N VAL A 48 4.68 -0.60 -2.11
CA VAL A 48 5.41 -1.36 -1.08
C VAL A 48 6.00 -0.42 -0.02
N PRO A 49 6.73 0.65 -0.38
CA PRO A 49 7.12 1.69 0.56
C PRO A 49 5.97 2.30 1.37
N LEU A 50 4.82 2.58 0.77
CA LEU A 50 3.67 3.16 1.48
C LEU A 50 3.10 2.19 2.52
N VAL A 51 2.91 0.92 2.15
CA VAL A 51 2.47 -0.12 3.08
C VAL A 51 3.44 -0.25 4.25
N ARG A 52 4.75 -0.31 3.98
CA ARG A 52 5.78 -0.45 5.04
C ARG A 52 5.89 0.76 5.96
N ARG A 53 5.67 1.98 5.45
CA ARG A 53 5.86 3.22 6.20
C ARG A 53 4.60 3.70 6.94
N TYR A 54 3.41 3.38 6.43
CA TYR A 54 2.14 3.86 7.00
C TYR A 54 1.28 2.72 7.54
N LEU A 55 0.99 1.71 6.72
CA LEU A 55 0.01 0.68 7.09
C LEU A 55 0.57 -0.29 8.15
N LEU A 56 1.74 -0.89 7.92
CA LEU A 56 2.32 -1.85 8.88
C LEU A 56 2.57 -1.23 10.26
N PRO A 57 3.12 0.00 10.40
CA PRO A 57 3.29 0.63 11.70
C PRO A 57 1.97 0.91 12.42
N ALA A 58 0.92 1.31 11.68
CA ALA A 58 -0.40 1.53 12.26
C ALA A 58 -1.02 0.23 12.78
N LEU A 59 -0.84 -0.88 12.05
CA LEU A 59 -1.30 -2.21 12.45
C LEU A 59 -0.49 -2.78 13.62
N ALA A 60 0.80 -2.46 13.72
CA ALA A 60 1.69 -2.98 14.77
C ALA A 60 1.28 -2.60 16.20
N ALA A 61 0.43 -1.58 16.37
CA ALA A 61 -0.17 -1.26 17.66
C ALA A 61 -1.16 -2.33 18.16
N HIS A 62 -1.67 -3.18 17.27
CA HIS A 62 -2.74 -4.14 17.53
C HIS A 62 -2.41 -5.58 17.10
N HIS A 63 -1.49 -5.74 16.14
CA HIS A 63 -1.23 -7.02 15.47
C HIS A 63 0.26 -7.27 15.30
N ASP A 64 0.65 -8.54 15.38
CA ASP A 64 1.94 -9.02 14.90
C ASP A 64 1.77 -9.54 13.47
N ILE A 65 2.37 -8.87 12.49
CA ILE A 65 2.17 -9.15 11.07
C ILE A 65 3.51 -9.45 10.41
N GLU A 66 3.65 -10.67 9.91
CA GLU A 66 4.73 -11.04 9.00
C GLU A 66 4.25 -10.83 7.57
N VAL A 67 4.97 -10.04 6.78
CA VAL A 67 4.70 -9.83 5.36
C VAL A 67 5.77 -10.47 4.48
N TYR A 68 5.41 -10.72 3.23
CA TYR A 68 6.34 -11.08 2.18
C TYR A 68 6.07 -10.24 0.93
N GLU A 69 7.11 -10.08 0.12
CA GLU A 69 7.05 -9.36 -1.15
C GLU A 69 7.12 -10.36 -2.31
N ILE A 70 6.49 -9.99 -3.42
CA ILE A 70 6.49 -10.78 -4.65
C ILE A 70 6.83 -9.85 -5.81
N GLU A 71 7.83 -10.24 -6.60
CA GLU A 71 8.14 -9.59 -7.87
C GLU A 71 7.20 -10.15 -8.95
N SER A 72 5.96 -9.63 -9.01
CA SER A 72 4.94 -10.05 -9.98
C SER A 72 4.07 -8.88 -10.44
N ILE A 73 3.23 -9.12 -11.45
CA ILE A 73 2.19 -8.18 -11.90
C ILE A 73 0.98 -8.09 -10.95
N HIS A 74 1.03 -8.77 -9.81
CA HIS A 74 -0.04 -8.83 -8.82
C HIS A 74 0.37 -8.10 -7.54
N ASN A 75 -0.55 -8.01 -6.56
CA ASN A 75 -0.32 -7.38 -5.26
C ASN A 75 1.10 -7.71 -4.73
N PRO A 76 2.01 -6.71 -4.69
CA PRO A 76 3.44 -6.95 -4.48
C PRO A 76 3.79 -7.18 -3.01
N ILE A 77 2.87 -6.94 -2.07
CA ILE A 77 3.10 -7.13 -0.63
C ILE A 77 1.87 -7.72 0.07
N ARG A 78 2.07 -8.86 0.75
CA ARG A 78 0.98 -9.62 1.38
C ARG A 78 1.38 -10.08 2.78
N ALA A 79 0.39 -10.30 3.64
CA ALA A 79 0.58 -10.94 4.92
C ALA A 79 0.83 -12.44 4.71
N ARG A 80 1.93 -12.93 5.27
CA ARG A 80 2.19 -14.36 5.46
C ARG A 80 1.47 -14.88 6.70
N ARG A 81 1.51 -14.08 7.78
CA ARG A 81 1.02 -14.47 9.09
C ARG A 81 0.52 -13.25 9.87
N VAL A 82 -0.59 -13.41 10.59
CA VAL A 82 -1.14 -12.40 11.50
C VAL A 82 -1.42 -13.04 12.85
N ASN A 83 -0.82 -12.52 13.93
CA ASN A 83 -0.99 -13.02 15.30
C ASN A 83 -0.78 -14.55 15.42
N GLY A 84 0.19 -15.10 14.68
CA GLY A 84 0.47 -16.54 14.64
C GLY A 84 -0.36 -17.35 13.63
N ILE A 85 -1.37 -16.76 12.99
CA ILE A 85 -2.27 -17.43 12.02
C ILE A 85 -1.72 -17.26 10.62
N GLU A 86 -1.46 -18.36 9.91
CA GLU A 86 -1.08 -18.31 8.49
C GLU A 86 -2.25 -17.83 7.64
N ILE A 87 -1.94 -16.89 6.74
CA ILE A 87 -2.93 -16.28 5.85
C ILE A 87 -2.92 -17.03 4.52
N ASP A 88 -4.11 -17.45 4.10
CA ASP A 88 -4.45 -17.91 2.77
C ASP A 88 -4.94 -16.72 1.96
N ASP A 89 -4.05 -16.15 1.14
CA ASP A 89 -4.33 -15.00 0.29
C ASP A 89 -5.26 -15.32 -0.89
N HIS A 90 -5.64 -16.60 -1.08
CA HIS A 90 -6.66 -17.05 -2.02
C HIS A 90 -8.04 -17.24 -1.39
N ALA A 91 -8.18 -17.03 -0.07
CA ALA A 91 -9.47 -17.13 0.59
C ALA A 91 -10.47 -16.10 0.04
N VAL A 92 -11.74 -16.51 -0.08
CA VAL A 92 -12.83 -15.63 -0.55
C VAL A 92 -13.11 -14.50 0.45
N GLU A 93 -12.94 -14.79 1.74
CA GLU A 93 -13.18 -13.86 2.85
C GLU A 93 -11.93 -13.76 3.72
N PRO A 94 -11.65 -12.58 4.31
CA PRO A 94 -10.54 -12.42 5.23
C PRO A 94 -10.65 -13.36 6.43
N GLN A 95 -9.58 -14.10 6.71
CA GLN A 95 -9.52 -15.01 7.87
C GLN A 95 -9.37 -14.27 9.20
N VAL A 96 -8.92 -13.01 9.15
CA VAL A 96 -8.71 -12.15 10.31
C VAL A 96 -9.19 -10.74 10.00
N GLN A 97 -9.66 -10.02 11.02
CA GLN A 97 -9.98 -8.61 10.92
C GLN A 97 -8.83 -7.78 11.47
N LEU A 98 -8.34 -6.83 10.67
CA LEU A 98 -7.25 -5.95 11.03
C LEU A 98 -7.77 -4.61 11.58
N THR A 99 -6.96 -3.95 12.41
CA THR A 99 -7.27 -2.67 13.06
C THR A 99 -6.00 -1.81 13.07
N PRO A 100 -6.03 -0.57 12.55
CA PRO A 100 -7.19 0.09 11.93
C PRO A 100 -7.66 -0.60 10.63
N GLU A 101 -8.87 -0.27 10.18
CA GLU A 101 -9.43 -0.80 8.92
C GLU A 101 -8.69 -0.25 7.69
N TRP A 102 -8.22 0.99 7.78
CA TRP A 102 -7.47 1.65 6.74
C TRP A 102 -6.58 2.76 7.32
N VAL A 103 -5.64 3.22 6.51
CA VAL A 103 -4.88 4.47 6.75
C VAL A 103 -4.95 5.36 5.52
N ASN A 104 -5.04 6.68 5.74
CA ASN A 104 -4.92 7.65 4.65
C ASN A 104 -3.48 8.14 4.57
N VAL A 105 -2.91 8.09 3.37
CA VAL A 105 -1.58 8.60 3.07
C VAL A 105 -1.71 9.81 2.16
N PRO A 106 -1.26 11.01 2.57
CA PRO A 106 -1.26 12.18 1.71
C PRO A 106 -0.50 11.93 0.40
N LEU A 107 -1.02 12.40 -0.74
CA LEU A 107 -0.37 12.19 -2.04
C LEU A 107 1.01 12.88 -2.11
N ALA A 108 1.20 13.99 -1.40
CA ALA A 108 2.50 14.64 -1.26
C ALA A 108 3.55 13.72 -0.60
N ASP A 109 3.13 12.92 0.38
CA ASP A 109 4.00 11.94 1.03
C ASP A 109 4.29 10.75 0.13
N ALA A 110 3.30 10.27 -0.63
CA ALA A 110 3.51 9.24 -1.65
C ALA A 110 4.55 9.70 -2.68
N LEU A 111 4.42 10.94 -3.19
CA LEU A 111 5.36 11.53 -4.13
C LEU A 111 6.78 11.61 -3.58
N ARG A 112 6.94 12.13 -2.35
CA ARG A 112 8.24 12.20 -1.68
C ARG A 112 8.90 10.83 -1.59
N ILE A 113 8.13 9.79 -1.25
CA ILE A 113 8.62 8.43 -1.12
C ILE A 113 9.04 7.85 -2.47
N ALA A 114 8.24 8.05 -3.53
CA ALA A 114 8.60 7.65 -4.89
C ALA A 114 9.93 8.28 -5.34
N GLN A 115 10.16 9.55 -5.00
CA GLN A 115 11.39 10.26 -5.34
C GLN A 115 12.60 9.82 -4.49
N GLU A 116 12.40 9.34 -3.27
CA GLU A 116 13.47 8.78 -2.43
C GLU A 116 14.03 7.47 -2.99
N GLY A 117 13.16 6.62 -3.55
CA GLY A 117 13.57 5.35 -4.17
C GLY A 117 14.60 5.55 -5.29
N ARG A 118 14.44 6.60 -6.10
CA ARG A 118 15.33 6.93 -7.22
C ARG A 118 16.72 7.44 -6.84
N ARG A 119 16.97 7.78 -5.57
CA ARG A 119 18.29 8.28 -5.12
C ARG A 119 19.27 7.16 -4.76
N HIS A 120 18.82 5.90 -4.80
CA HIS A 120 19.63 4.74 -4.44
C HIS A 120 19.99 3.82 -5.61
N ASP A 121 19.73 4.26 -6.85
CA ASP A 121 20.09 3.58 -8.10
C ASP A 121 21.32 4.23 -8.77
#